data_AF-A0A376VS73-F1
#
_entry.id   AF-A0A376VS73-F1
#
_cell.length_a   1.000
_cell.length_b   1.000
_cell.length_c   1.000
_cell.angle_alpha   90.00
_cell.angle_beta   90.00
_cell.angle_gamma   90.00
#
_symmetry.space_group_name_H-M   'P 1'
#
loop_
_entity.id
_entity.type
_entity.pdbx_description
1 polymer ?
#
loop_
_entity_poly.entity_id
_entity_poly.type
_entity_poly.pdbx_seq_one_letter_code
_entity_poly.pdbx_strand_id
1 'polypeptide(L)'
;MAANYLHGVETIEIETGPRPVKAVKSVVIALIGTAPCGPVNKPTLCLSESDAAQFGSTQANFTIPQALKAIYDHGAGTVVVINVLDPVKHGLHVANETITFNSADKAKLAHPGVSSVILRPGTSSTTYKNTSYNVNAADGVITRTGTEIPAGAKVYATYTYVDPTKVTAADIIGAVNTAGDRTGMKLLQDTYNLYGFYAKILLAPVFCTQKISNYRADCTSGKTRCDYLH
;
A
#
# COMPACT_ATOMS: atom_id res chain seq x y z
N MET A 1 4.00 34.96 6.68
CA MET A 1 2.75 34.72 5.92
C MET A 1 1.60 34.97 6.87
N ALA A 2 0.80 35.99 6.59
CA ALA A 2 -0.29 36.43 7.46
C ALA A 2 -1.43 35.40 7.41
N ALA A 3 -1.87 34.93 8.58
CA ALA A 3 -3.15 34.26 8.72
C ALA A 3 -4.24 35.32 8.49
N ASN A 4 -4.97 35.19 7.38
CA ASN A 4 -6.07 36.08 7.06
C ASN A 4 -7.26 35.68 7.95
N TYR A 5 -7.56 36.48 8.97
CA TYR A 5 -8.73 36.27 9.82
C TYR A 5 -9.96 36.79 9.09
N LEU A 6 -10.76 35.88 8.52
CA LEU A 6 -12.07 36.21 7.97
C LEU A 6 -13.13 36.07 9.06
N HIS A 7 -13.91 37.13 9.31
CA HIS A 7 -15.05 37.15 10.23
C HIS A 7 -16.33 36.66 9.53
N GLY A 8 -16.28 35.46 8.96
CA GLY A 8 -17.41 34.81 8.30
C GLY A 8 -17.36 33.30 8.50
N VAL A 9 -18.53 32.65 8.59
CA VAL A 9 -18.61 31.19 8.67
C VAL A 9 -18.25 30.61 7.30
N GLU A 10 -17.16 29.84 7.23
CA GLU A 10 -16.84 29.04 6.06
C GLU A 10 -17.61 27.72 6.13
N THR A 11 -18.55 27.50 5.21
CA THR A 11 -19.10 26.17 4.99
C THR A 11 -18.21 25.44 3.99
N ILE A 12 -17.27 24.65 4.50
CA ILE A 12 -16.58 23.65 3.71
C ILE A 12 -17.51 22.45 3.62
N GLU A 13 -18.19 22.31 2.48
CA GLU A 13 -19.02 21.14 2.21
C GLU A 13 -18.11 19.96 1.87
N ILE A 14 -17.79 19.18 2.89
CA ILE A 14 -17.10 17.90 2.73
C ILE A 14 -18.17 16.91 2.26
N GLU A 15 -18.32 16.75 0.94
CA GLU A 15 -19.21 15.78 0.27
C GLU A 15 -18.89 14.30 0.60
N THR A 16 -17.90 14.04 1.47
CA THR A 16 -17.53 12.71 1.94
C THR A 16 -17.66 12.64 3.46
N GLY A 17 -18.90 12.57 3.94
CA GLY A 17 -19.16 12.21 5.33
C GLY A 17 -18.76 10.74 5.59
N PRO A 18 -18.25 10.40 6.79
CA PRO A 18 -18.00 9.02 7.16
C PRO A 18 -19.33 8.24 7.05
N ARG A 19 -19.48 7.45 5.98
CA ARG A 19 -20.66 6.61 5.84
C ARG A 19 -20.66 5.64 7.02
N PRO A 20 -21.71 5.60 7.85
CA PRO A 20 -21.77 4.63 8.93
C PRO A 20 -21.77 3.23 8.32
N VAL A 21 -20.67 2.53 8.50
CA VAL A 21 -20.51 1.13 8.16
C VAL A 21 -21.43 0.37 9.09
N LYS A 22 -22.56 -0.15 8.59
CA LYS A 22 -23.36 -1.08 9.37
C LYS A 22 -22.54 -2.36 9.49
N ALA A 23 -21.76 -2.50 10.56
CA ALA A 23 -20.94 -3.67 10.80
C ALA A 23 -21.85 -4.88 11.03
N VAL A 24 -22.24 -5.56 9.95
CA VAL A 24 -23.00 -6.79 10.04
C VAL A 24 -21.98 -7.87 10.39
N LYS A 25 -21.97 -8.31 11.66
CA LYS A 25 -21.08 -9.40 12.16
C LYS A 25 -21.12 -10.67 11.30
N SER A 26 -22.11 -10.83 10.42
CA SER A 26 -22.28 -12.00 9.57
C SER A 26 -21.38 -12.02 8.34
N VAL A 27 -20.79 -10.91 7.87
CA VAL A 27 -19.99 -10.84 6.63
C VAL A 27 -18.66 -10.12 6.89
N VAL A 28 -17.64 -10.89 7.26
CA VAL A 28 -16.26 -10.42 7.38
C VAL A 28 -15.48 -10.94 6.18
N ILE A 29 -14.85 -10.03 5.44
CA ILE A 29 -14.04 -10.33 4.26
C ILE A 29 -12.57 -10.28 4.64
N ALA A 30 -11.83 -11.35 4.38
CA ALA A 30 -10.37 -11.33 4.40
C ALA A 30 -9.87 -10.92 3.01
N LEU A 31 -9.14 -9.81 2.95
CA LEU A 31 -8.48 -9.33 1.74
C LEU A 31 -6.98 -9.53 1.87
N ILE A 32 -6.39 -10.29 0.95
CA ILE A 32 -4.96 -10.58 0.92
C ILE A 32 -4.42 -10.12 -0.42
N GLY A 33 -3.35 -9.33 -0.41
CA GLY A 33 -2.75 -8.85 -1.63
C GLY A 33 -1.57 -7.94 -1.40
N THR A 34 -1.35 -7.03 -2.35
CA THR A 34 -0.24 -6.09 -2.36
C THR A 34 -0.74 -4.67 -2.20
N ALA A 35 -0.14 -3.94 -1.26
CA ALA A 35 -0.38 -2.52 -1.05
C ALA A 35 0.96 -1.76 -1.02
N PRO A 36 1.02 -0.53 -1.56
CA PRO A 36 2.23 0.29 -1.58
C PRO A 36 2.67 0.71 -0.16
N CYS A 37 1.72 0.84 0.77
CA CYS A 37 1.98 1.20 2.15
C CYS A 37 1.07 0.42 3.11
N GLY A 38 1.33 0.61 4.41
CA GLY A 38 0.58 -0.02 5.49
C GLY A 38 1.31 -1.19 6.15
N PRO A 39 0.72 -1.80 7.19
CA PRO A 39 1.34 -2.88 7.95
C PRO A 39 1.56 -4.14 7.11
N VAL A 40 2.83 -4.57 7.01
CA VAL A 40 3.22 -5.78 6.28
C VAL A 40 3.04 -7.01 7.15
N ASN A 41 2.42 -8.06 6.61
CA ASN A 41 2.13 -9.32 7.29
C ASN A 41 1.51 -9.10 8.69
N LYS A 42 0.59 -8.13 8.78
CA LYS A 42 -0.21 -7.91 9.98
C LYS A 42 -1.68 -7.79 9.58
N PRO A 43 -2.58 -8.52 10.25
CA PRO A 43 -3.99 -8.42 9.97
C PRO A 43 -4.45 -7.06 10.47
N THR A 44 -5.09 -6.29 9.60
CA THR A 44 -5.53 -4.94 9.91
C THR A 44 -7.01 -4.83 9.62
N LEU A 45 -7.79 -4.52 10.65
CA LEU A 45 -9.23 -4.32 10.51
C LEU A 45 -9.50 -2.96 9.87
N CYS A 46 -10.13 -2.98 8.69
CA CYS A 46 -10.62 -1.81 7.99
C CYS A 46 -12.15 -1.81 8.03
N LEU A 47 -12.71 -0.79 8.68
CA LEU A 47 -14.15 -0.61 8.75
C LEU A 47 -14.58 0.46 7.76
N SER A 48 -13.81 1.55 7.66
CA SER A 48 -14.12 2.72 6.85
C SER A 48 -13.12 2.94 5.71
N GLU A 49 -13.50 3.79 4.74
CA GLU A 49 -12.58 4.26 3.70
C GLU A 49 -11.37 5.00 4.29
N SER A 50 -11.54 5.67 5.44
CA SER A 50 -10.44 6.33 6.17
C SER A 50 -9.43 5.32 6.70
N ASP A 51 -9.89 4.18 7.21
CA ASP A 51 -8.99 3.09 7.62
C ASP A 51 -8.30 2.48 6.39
N ALA A 52 -9.02 2.32 5.28
CA ALA A 52 -8.48 1.79 4.04
C ALA A 52 -7.41 2.69 3.41
N ALA A 53 -7.48 4.01 3.62
CA ALA A 53 -6.50 4.97 3.10
C ALA A 53 -5.07 4.71 3.59
N GLN A 54 -4.88 3.98 4.71
CA GLN A 54 -3.55 3.59 5.21
C GLN A 54 -2.79 2.67 4.24
N PHE A 55 -3.51 1.99 3.34
CA PHE A 55 -2.95 1.11 2.32
C PHE A 55 -2.62 1.84 1.01
N GLY A 56 -2.87 3.16 0.95
CA GLY A 56 -2.53 4.01 -0.18
C GLY A 56 -3.63 4.12 -1.22
N SER A 57 -3.35 4.90 -2.27
CA SER A 57 -4.28 5.15 -3.36
C SER A 57 -4.29 4.00 -4.38
N THR A 58 -5.34 3.95 -5.20
CA THR A 58 -5.43 2.99 -6.31
C THR A 58 -4.36 3.27 -7.35
N GLN A 59 -3.34 2.43 -7.38
CA GLN A 59 -2.24 2.48 -8.33
C GLN A 59 -2.20 1.19 -9.17
N ALA A 60 -1.63 1.27 -10.37
CA ALA A 60 -1.44 0.09 -11.21
C ALA A 60 -0.54 -0.94 -10.50
N ASN A 61 -0.87 -2.23 -10.62
CA ASN A 61 -0.18 -3.38 -10.03
C ASN A 61 -0.34 -3.58 -8.51
N PHE A 62 -1.06 -2.72 -7.80
CA PHE A 62 -1.41 -2.93 -6.40
C PHE A 62 -2.87 -3.40 -6.26
N THR A 63 -3.04 -4.57 -5.67
CA THR A 63 -4.35 -5.25 -5.64
C THR A 63 -5.23 -4.84 -4.47
N ILE A 64 -4.63 -4.48 -3.31
CA ILE A 64 -5.39 -4.15 -2.10
C ILE A 64 -6.20 -2.85 -2.27
N PRO A 65 -5.62 -1.70 -2.68
CA PRO A 65 -6.39 -0.47 -2.81
C PRO A 65 -7.52 -0.60 -3.84
N GLN A 66 -7.30 -1.35 -4.93
CA GLN A 66 -8.31 -1.63 -5.95
C GLN A 66 -9.45 -2.49 -5.40
N ALA A 67 -9.13 -3.55 -4.67
CA ALA A 67 -10.13 -4.44 -4.07
C ALA A 67 -10.92 -3.75 -2.96
N LEU A 68 -10.26 -2.95 -2.11
CA LEU A 68 -10.93 -2.14 -1.09
C LEU A 68 -11.95 -1.20 -1.73
N LYS A 69 -11.54 -0.46 -2.78
CA LYS A 69 -12.47 0.39 -3.51
C LYS A 69 -13.67 -0.40 -4.05
N ALA A 70 -13.44 -1.54 -4.70
CA ALA A 70 -14.53 -2.36 -5.23
C ALA A 70 -15.48 -2.87 -4.13
N ILE A 71 -14.94 -3.31 -2.97
CA ILE A 71 -15.75 -3.74 -1.82
C ILE A 71 -16.63 -2.59 -1.34
N TYR A 72 -16.06 -1.40 -1.12
CA TYR A 72 -16.82 -0.25 -0.64
C TYR A 72 -17.86 0.25 -1.65
N ASP A 73 -17.57 0.17 -2.96
CA ASP A 73 -18.52 0.50 -4.03
C ASP A 73 -19.74 -0.46 -4.03
N HIS A 74 -19.56 -1.72 -3.62
CA HIS A 74 -20.63 -2.73 -3.50
C HIS A 74 -21.35 -2.75 -2.15
N GLY A 75 -20.85 -2.02 -1.14
CA GLY A 75 -21.46 -1.90 0.17
C GLY A 75 -20.45 -1.92 1.30
N ALA A 76 -20.73 -1.15 2.36
CA ALA A 76 -19.85 -1.00 3.51
C ALA A 76 -19.74 -2.35 4.28
N GLY A 77 -18.60 -3.03 4.17
CA GLY A 77 -18.32 -4.32 4.80
C GLY A 77 -17.11 -4.27 5.75
N THR A 78 -17.07 -5.18 6.72
CA THR A 78 -15.90 -5.35 7.60
C THR A 78 -14.82 -6.12 6.85
N VAL A 79 -13.68 -5.48 6.59
CA VAL A 79 -12.58 -6.08 5.84
C VAL A 79 -11.35 -6.23 6.74
N VAL A 80 -10.77 -7.43 6.78
CA VAL A 80 -9.46 -7.66 7.38
C VAL A 80 -8.44 -7.71 6.25
N VAL A 81 -7.56 -6.73 6.21
CA VAL A 81 -6.55 -6.59 5.16
C VAL A 81 -5.22 -7.16 5.64
N ILE A 82 -4.58 -7.96 4.81
CA ILE A 82 -3.22 -8.47 5.02
C ILE A 82 -2.38 -8.07 3.81
N ASN A 83 -1.47 -7.12 4.02
CA ASN A 83 -0.48 -6.76 3.01
C ASN A 83 0.69 -7.76 3.05
N VAL A 84 0.87 -8.50 1.97
CA VAL A 84 1.96 -9.48 1.83
C VAL A 84 3.22 -8.81 1.26
N LEU A 85 3.10 -7.61 0.71
CA LEU A 85 4.19 -6.88 0.09
C LEU A 85 5.20 -6.40 1.14
N ASP A 86 6.32 -7.10 1.27
CA ASP A 86 7.39 -6.75 2.20
C ASP A 86 8.48 -5.90 1.51
N PRO A 87 8.72 -4.64 1.92
CA PRO A 87 9.74 -3.78 1.32
C PRO A 87 11.16 -4.32 1.51
N VAL A 88 11.42 -5.18 2.50
CA VAL A 88 12.74 -5.77 2.72
C VAL A 88 12.98 -6.93 1.76
N LYS A 89 11.95 -7.74 1.48
CA LYS A 89 12.06 -8.93 0.60
C LYS A 89 11.78 -8.64 -0.87
N HIS A 90 10.90 -7.68 -1.14
CA HIS A 90 10.41 -7.35 -2.48
C HIS A 90 10.85 -5.94 -2.92
N GLY A 91 11.73 -5.31 -2.14
CA GLY A 91 12.41 -4.08 -2.51
C GLY A 91 13.49 -4.33 -3.55
N LEU A 92 13.47 -3.54 -4.61
CA LEU A 92 14.53 -3.46 -5.61
C LEU A 92 15.25 -2.12 -5.46
N HIS A 93 16.58 -2.17 -5.54
CA HIS A 93 17.42 -0.99 -5.45
C HIS A 93 17.74 -0.46 -6.85
N VAL A 94 17.45 0.80 -7.08
CA VAL A 94 17.81 1.53 -8.30
C VAL A 94 18.87 2.55 -7.94
N ALA A 95 20.03 2.44 -8.58
CA ALA A 95 21.15 3.35 -8.38
C ALA A 95 21.34 4.26 -9.59
N ASN A 96 21.61 5.54 -9.31
CA ASN A 96 22.02 6.54 -10.30
C ASN A 96 21.02 6.74 -11.47
N GLU A 97 19.72 6.71 -11.19
CA GLU A 97 18.73 7.11 -12.20
C GLU A 97 18.86 8.61 -12.49
N THR A 98 18.95 8.98 -13.75
CA THR A 98 19.06 10.39 -14.13
C THR A 98 17.67 11.02 -14.19
N ILE A 99 17.44 12.02 -13.35
CA ILE A 99 16.21 12.81 -13.34
C ILE A 99 16.49 14.28 -13.62
N THR A 100 15.51 14.94 -14.24
CA THR A 100 15.53 16.38 -14.52
C THR A 100 14.36 17.04 -13.82
N PHE A 101 14.64 18.14 -13.11
CA PHE A 101 13.58 18.97 -12.55
C PHE A 101 12.92 19.77 -13.67
N ASN A 102 11.59 19.77 -13.71
CA ASN A 102 10.83 20.61 -14.61
C ASN A 102 10.76 22.06 -14.11
N SER A 103 10.17 22.96 -14.90
CA SER A 103 9.97 24.37 -14.54
C SER A 103 9.05 24.60 -13.33
N ALA A 104 8.39 23.55 -12.84
CA ALA A 104 7.56 23.56 -11.64
C ALA A 104 8.27 22.93 -10.42
N ASP A 105 9.60 22.81 -10.47
CA ASP A 105 10.44 22.27 -9.40
C ASP A 105 10.12 20.83 -8.99
N LYS A 106 9.52 20.06 -9.91
CA LYS A 106 9.15 18.67 -9.72
C LYS A 106 9.97 17.77 -10.65
N ALA A 107 10.40 16.63 -10.13
CA ALA A 107 10.95 15.52 -10.91
C ALA A 107 10.17 14.25 -10.59
N LYS A 108 9.99 13.39 -11.59
CA LYS A 108 9.29 12.11 -11.43
C LYS A 108 10.28 10.97 -11.63
N LEU A 109 10.28 10.02 -10.70
CA LEU A 109 11.04 8.78 -10.80
C LEU A 109 10.34 7.80 -11.75
N ALA A 110 11.12 6.88 -12.35
CA ALA A 110 10.57 5.83 -13.21
C ALA A 110 9.58 4.91 -12.47
N HIS A 111 9.81 4.67 -11.18
CA HIS A 111 8.98 3.78 -10.37
C HIS A 111 8.26 4.53 -9.23
N PRO A 112 6.96 4.28 -8.99
CA PRO A 112 6.24 4.73 -7.80
C PRO A 112 6.54 3.84 -6.57
N GLY A 113 6.10 4.23 -5.38
CA GLY A 113 6.30 3.42 -4.15
C GLY A 113 7.77 3.37 -3.69
N VAL A 114 8.42 4.53 -3.65
CA VAL A 114 9.86 4.66 -3.37
C VAL A 114 10.17 4.92 -1.90
N SER A 115 11.30 4.40 -1.45
CA SER A 115 11.84 4.53 -0.10
C SER A 115 13.34 4.83 -0.17
N SER A 116 13.89 5.43 0.89
CA SER A 116 15.32 5.73 1.01
C SER A 116 15.90 6.52 -0.19
N VAL A 117 15.15 7.54 -0.65
CA VAL A 117 15.55 8.37 -1.81
C VAL A 117 16.70 9.29 -1.43
N ILE A 118 17.80 9.16 -2.17
CA ILE A 118 19.01 9.97 -2.06
C ILE A 118 19.26 10.65 -3.40
N LEU A 119 19.42 11.97 -3.39
CA LEU A 119 19.77 12.75 -4.57
C LEU A 119 21.24 13.14 -4.58
N ARG A 120 21.87 13.08 -5.75
CA ARG A 120 23.26 13.47 -5.99
C ARG A 120 23.39 14.42 -7.18
N PRO A 121 24.29 15.42 -7.13
CA PRO A 121 24.58 16.31 -8.25
C PRO A 121 25.32 15.60 -9.40
N GLY A 122 25.91 14.43 -9.14
CA GLY A 122 26.75 13.69 -10.08
C GLY A 122 26.94 12.22 -9.65
N THR A 123 27.90 11.52 -10.27
CA THR A 123 28.29 10.15 -9.88
C THR A 123 29.17 10.09 -8.62
N SER A 124 29.52 11.25 -8.05
CA SER A 124 30.32 11.40 -6.84
C SER A 124 29.53 11.07 -5.56
N SER A 125 30.23 10.91 -4.43
CA SER A 125 29.63 10.57 -3.12
C SER A 125 28.86 11.71 -2.45
N THR A 126 28.92 12.93 -2.99
CA THR A 126 28.22 14.09 -2.42
C THR A 126 26.72 13.94 -2.60
N THR A 127 25.98 13.98 -1.49
CA THR A 127 24.51 13.86 -1.48
C THR A 127 23.90 15.20 -1.11
N TYR A 128 22.78 15.55 -1.77
CA TYR A 128 21.96 16.67 -1.31
C TYR A 128 21.35 16.36 0.06
N LYS A 129 21.17 17.39 0.89
CA LYS A 129 20.54 17.22 2.21
C LYS A 129 19.07 16.85 2.06
N ASN A 130 18.56 16.06 3.00
CA ASN A 130 17.16 15.63 3.02
C ASN A 130 16.16 16.79 3.29
N THR A 131 16.66 17.97 3.69
CA THR A 131 15.83 19.18 3.82
C THR A 131 15.66 19.93 2.50
N SER A 132 16.46 19.59 1.48
CA SER A 132 16.54 20.32 0.21
C SER A 132 15.55 19.81 -0.84
N TYR A 133 14.82 18.75 -0.52
CA TYR A 133 13.77 18.19 -1.36
C TYR A 133 12.74 17.46 -0.51
N ASN A 134 11.50 17.42 -0.99
CA ASN A 134 10.42 16.63 -0.44
C ASN A 134 10.09 15.49 -1.40
N VAL A 135 9.93 14.28 -0.88
CA VAL A 135 9.60 13.09 -1.67
C VAL A 135 8.19 12.64 -1.34
N ASN A 136 7.31 12.66 -2.34
CA ASN A 136 6.08 11.89 -2.29
C ASN A 136 6.40 10.43 -2.65
N ALA A 137 6.55 9.60 -1.62
CA ALA A 137 6.92 8.19 -1.73
C ALA A 137 5.90 7.36 -2.54
N ALA A 138 4.60 7.70 -2.45
CA ALA A 138 3.55 6.96 -3.15
C ALA A 138 3.65 7.17 -4.67
N ASP A 139 3.78 8.43 -5.12
CA ASP A 139 3.78 8.76 -6.55
C ASP A 139 5.18 8.77 -7.19
N GLY A 140 6.24 8.66 -6.38
CA GLY A 140 7.63 8.78 -6.84
C GLY A 140 7.97 10.20 -7.32
N VAL A 141 7.26 11.21 -6.83
CA VAL A 141 7.46 12.61 -7.21
C VAL A 141 8.34 13.31 -6.19
N ILE A 142 9.42 13.90 -6.67
CA ILE A 142 10.35 14.69 -5.89
C ILE A 142 10.05 16.16 -6.17
N THR A 143 9.72 16.92 -5.13
CA THR A 143 9.58 18.37 -5.21
C THR A 143 10.79 18.99 -4.56
N ARG A 144 11.48 19.89 -5.26
CA ARG A 144 12.61 20.60 -4.68
C ARG A 144 12.12 21.57 -3.60
N THR A 145 12.87 21.66 -2.51
CA THR A 145 12.62 22.66 -1.45
C THR A 145 13.93 23.40 -1.17
N GLY A 146 13.99 24.69 -1.50
CA GLY A 146 15.19 25.51 -1.28
C GLY A 146 16.10 25.65 -2.50
N THR A 147 17.28 26.22 -2.27
CA THR A 147 18.18 26.73 -3.33
C THR A 147 19.42 25.86 -3.59
N GLU A 148 19.65 24.80 -2.81
CA GLU A 148 20.82 23.91 -2.97
C GLU A 148 20.80 23.12 -4.29
N ILE A 149 19.61 22.83 -4.82
CA ILE A 149 19.44 22.15 -6.10
C ILE A 149 19.11 23.21 -7.16
N PRO A 150 19.92 23.39 -8.23
CA PRO A 150 19.64 24.39 -9.26
C PRO A 150 18.33 24.08 -10.01
N ALA A 151 17.65 25.11 -10.52
CA ALA A 151 16.42 24.93 -11.28
C ALA A 151 16.75 24.28 -12.63
N GLY A 152 16.03 23.22 -13.01
CA GLY A 152 16.32 22.47 -14.23
C GLY A 152 17.59 21.62 -14.16
N ALA A 153 18.20 21.43 -12.99
CA ALA A 153 19.39 20.60 -12.86
C ALA A 153 19.10 19.13 -13.18
N LYS A 154 20.07 18.48 -13.81
CA LYS A 154 20.16 17.01 -13.91
C LYS A 154 20.74 16.49 -12.61
N VAL A 155 20.02 15.61 -11.92
CA VAL A 155 20.51 14.96 -10.71
C VAL A 155 20.38 13.45 -10.83
N TYR A 156 21.21 12.73 -10.08
CA TYR A 156 21.18 11.29 -9.98
C TYR A 156 20.40 10.89 -8.73
N ALA A 157 19.31 10.16 -8.92
CA ALA A 157 18.49 9.62 -7.85
C ALA A 157 18.89 8.16 -7.59
N THR A 158 19.12 7.85 -6.33
CA THR A 158 19.27 6.49 -5.84
C THR A 158 18.14 6.21 -4.86
N TYR A 159 17.40 5.13 -5.08
CA TYR A 159 16.23 4.82 -4.26
C TYR A 159 15.93 3.32 -4.28
N THR A 160 15.11 2.90 -3.33
CA THR A 160 14.60 1.54 -3.28
C THR A 160 13.10 1.59 -3.50
N TYR A 161 12.59 0.88 -4.49
CA TYR A 161 11.14 0.77 -4.72
C TYR A 161 10.68 -0.65 -4.44
N VAL A 162 9.39 -0.80 -4.12
CA VAL A 162 8.82 -2.12 -3.87
C VAL A 162 8.09 -2.59 -5.12
N ASP A 163 8.49 -3.75 -5.65
CA ASP A 163 7.89 -4.30 -6.86
C ASP A 163 6.83 -5.36 -6.52
N PRO A 164 5.53 -5.09 -6.75
CA PRO A 164 4.47 -6.06 -6.47
C PRO A 164 4.55 -7.32 -7.36
N THR A 165 5.26 -7.29 -8.48
CA THR A 165 5.43 -8.46 -9.36
C THR A 165 6.37 -9.51 -8.77
N LYS A 166 7.17 -9.16 -7.76
CA LYS A 166 8.06 -10.08 -7.05
C LYS A 166 7.34 -10.91 -5.98
N VAL A 167 6.10 -10.56 -5.65
CA VAL A 167 5.29 -11.33 -4.70
C VAL A 167 4.97 -12.68 -5.31
N THR A 168 5.45 -13.73 -4.67
CA THR A 168 5.18 -15.09 -5.11
C THR A 168 3.93 -15.63 -4.43
N ALA A 169 3.35 -16.69 -5.00
CA ALA A 169 2.24 -17.38 -4.36
C ALA A 169 2.60 -18.00 -3.00
N ALA A 170 3.87 -18.30 -2.76
CA ALA A 170 4.34 -18.78 -1.46
C ALA A 170 4.21 -17.69 -0.39
N ASP A 171 4.43 -16.42 -0.76
CA ASP A 171 4.25 -15.29 0.15
C ASP A 171 2.76 -15.09 0.49
N ILE A 172 1.86 -15.30 -0.49
CA ILE A 172 0.39 -15.21 -0.30
C ILE A 172 -0.13 -16.35 0.59
N ILE A 173 0.30 -17.59 0.36
CA ILE A 173 -0.04 -18.72 1.24
C ILE A 173 0.53 -18.48 2.64
N GLY A 174 1.77 -17.99 2.67
CA GLY A 174 2.50 -17.71 3.88
C GLY A 174 3.01 -18.96 4.59
N ALA A 175 3.86 -18.73 5.58
CA ALA A 175 4.51 -19.75 6.37
C ALA A 175 4.41 -19.41 7.86
N VAL A 176 4.85 -20.36 8.69
CA VAL A 176 5.14 -20.08 10.09
C VAL A 176 6.65 -19.91 10.16
N ASN A 177 7.12 -18.74 10.59
CA ASN A 177 8.55 -18.51 10.75
C ASN A 177 9.08 -19.26 11.99
N THR A 178 10.40 -19.31 12.17
CA THR A 178 11.02 -19.96 13.34
C THR A 178 10.64 -19.31 14.68
N ALA A 179 10.18 -18.04 14.65
CA ALA A 179 9.70 -17.33 15.83
C ALA A 179 8.23 -17.68 16.18
N GLY A 180 7.54 -18.45 15.34
CA GLY A 180 6.13 -18.82 15.51
C GLY A 180 5.14 -17.83 14.87
N ASP A 181 5.61 -16.73 14.27
CA ASP A 181 4.74 -15.79 13.58
C ASP A 181 4.25 -16.38 12.25
N ARG A 182 2.96 -16.15 11.98
CA ARG A 182 2.30 -16.56 10.74
C ARG A 182 2.34 -15.43 9.72
N THR A 183 2.50 -15.76 8.45
CA THR A 183 2.42 -14.79 7.34
C THR A 183 1.31 -15.19 6.35
N GLY A 184 0.96 -14.28 5.43
CA GLY A 184 0.01 -14.56 4.34
C GLY A 184 -1.37 -15.05 4.82
N MET A 185 -1.91 -16.08 4.17
CA MET A 185 -3.21 -16.69 4.51
C MET A 185 -3.24 -17.35 5.88
N LYS A 186 -2.11 -17.89 6.38
CA LYS A 186 -2.07 -18.54 7.70
C LYS A 186 -2.38 -17.58 8.85
N LEU A 187 -2.15 -16.29 8.63
CA LEU A 187 -2.45 -15.22 9.57
C LEU A 187 -3.95 -15.08 9.86
N LEU A 188 -4.82 -15.58 8.98
CA LEU A 188 -6.27 -15.60 9.22
C LEU A 188 -6.69 -16.47 10.41
N GLN A 189 -5.85 -17.41 10.84
CA GLN A 189 -6.13 -18.18 12.05
C GLN A 189 -5.98 -17.33 13.32
N ASP A 190 -5.12 -16.31 13.27
CA ASP A 190 -4.83 -15.43 14.41
C ASP A 190 -5.87 -14.30 14.55
N THR A 191 -6.66 -14.04 13.50
CA THR A 191 -7.70 -13.00 13.55
C THR A 191 -8.77 -13.30 14.59
N TYR A 192 -9.02 -14.58 14.91
CA TYR A 192 -9.96 -14.93 15.97
C TYR A 192 -9.44 -14.50 17.34
N ASN A 193 -8.14 -14.66 17.60
CA ASN A 193 -7.54 -14.23 18.86
C ASN A 193 -7.47 -12.70 18.96
N LEU A 194 -7.26 -12.01 17.83
CA LEU A 194 -7.14 -10.56 17.79
C LEU A 194 -8.49 -9.82 17.78
N TYR A 195 -9.45 -10.33 17.03
CA TYR A 195 -10.72 -9.64 16.75
C TYR A 195 -11.97 -10.40 17.20
N GLY A 196 -11.83 -11.65 17.66
CA GLY A 196 -12.94 -12.47 18.15
C GLY A 196 -13.81 -13.09 17.05
N PHE A 197 -13.38 -13.04 15.78
CA PHE A 197 -14.10 -13.63 14.65
C PHE A 197 -13.17 -14.14 13.56
N TYR A 198 -13.67 -15.11 12.78
CA TYR A 198 -13.03 -15.56 11.55
C TYR A 198 -13.59 -14.80 10.35
N ALA A 199 -12.75 -14.55 9.36
CA ALA A 199 -13.22 -14.14 8.04
C ALA A 199 -14.07 -15.27 7.44
N LYS A 200 -15.15 -14.91 6.76
CA LYS A 200 -16.05 -15.88 6.10
C LYS A 200 -15.89 -15.93 4.60
N ILE A 201 -15.45 -14.81 4.02
CA ILE A 201 -15.15 -14.63 2.60
C ILE A 201 -13.66 -14.37 2.50
N LEU A 202 -12.98 -15.05 1.58
CA LEU A 202 -11.56 -14.82 1.29
C LEU A 202 -11.42 -14.25 -0.12
N LEU A 203 -10.72 -13.13 -0.23
CA LEU A 203 -10.45 -12.44 -1.48
C LEU A 203 -8.94 -12.26 -1.66
N ALA A 204 -8.40 -12.82 -2.74
CA ALA A 204 -7.00 -12.66 -3.14
C ALA A 204 -6.91 -12.25 -4.63
N PRO A 205 -7.10 -10.96 -4.94
CA PRO A 205 -7.20 -10.49 -6.32
C PRO A 205 -5.94 -10.84 -7.12
N VAL A 206 -6.10 -11.24 -8.39
CA VAL A 206 -5.01 -11.67 -9.31
C VAL A 206 -4.30 -12.98 -8.92
N PHE A 207 -4.26 -13.33 -7.63
CA PHE A 207 -3.58 -14.55 -7.15
C PHE A 207 -4.46 -15.80 -7.23
N CYS A 208 -5.80 -15.67 -7.26
CA CYS A 208 -6.74 -16.80 -7.39
C CYS A 208 -6.68 -17.55 -8.74
N THR A 209 -6.07 -16.96 -9.79
CA THR A 209 -5.98 -17.57 -11.13
C THR A 209 -4.65 -18.28 -11.38
N GLN A 210 -3.66 -18.14 -10.50
CA GLN A 210 -2.39 -18.85 -10.62
C GLN A 210 -2.57 -20.32 -10.25
N LYS A 211 -2.15 -21.25 -11.13
CA LYS A 211 -2.15 -22.69 -10.87
C LYS A 211 -1.11 -23.03 -9.79
N ILE A 212 -1.44 -22.85 -8.52
CA ILE A 212 -0.68 -23.43 -7.42
C ILE A 212 -1.41 -24.68 -6.95
N SER A 213 -0.75 -25.84 -7.01
CA SER A 213 -1.30 -27.14 -6.60
C SER A 213 -1.89 -27.16 -5.17
N ASN A 214 -1.56 -26.17 -4.34
CA ASN A 214 -1.92 -26.11 -2.92
C ASN A 214 -3.04 -25.09 -2.58
N TYR A 215 -3.50 -24.22 -3.50
CA TYR A 215 -4.64 -23.30 -3.19
C TYR A 215 -5.95 -24.07 -2.92
N ARG A 216 -6.03 -25.28 -3.50
CA ARG A 216 -7.18 -26.18 -3.35
C ARG A 216 -7.28 -26.80 -1.96
N ALA A 217 -6.17 -26.89 -1.21
CA ALA A 217 -6.12 -27.56 0.09
C ALA A 217 -6.77 -26.73 1.22
N ASP A 218 -6.64 -25.39 1.19
CA ASP A 218 -7.26 -24.53 2.21
C ASP A 218 -8.75 -24.29 1.92
N CYS A 219 -9.15 -24.24 0.64
CA CYS A 219 -10.56 -24.22 0.24
C CYS A 219 -11.30 -25.51 0.62
N THR A 220 -10.60 -26.66 0.68
CA THR A 220 -11.17 -27.94 1.15
C THR A 220 -11.33 -28.03 2.67
N SER A 221 -10.81 -27.08 3.46
CA SER A 221 -10.94 -27.10 4.92
C SER A 221 -12.34 -26.69 5.44
N GLY A 222 -13.27 -26.32 4.54
CA GLY A 222 -14.69 -26.13 4.85
C GLY A 222 -15.03 -24.93 5.75
N LYS A 223 -14.04 -24.12 6.15
CA LYS A 223 -14.24 -22.98 7.08
C LYS A 223 -14.49 -21.63 6.41
N THR A 224 -14.14 -21.47 5.13
CA THR A 224 -14.24 -20.20 4.40
C THR A 224 -14.74 -20.47 2.98
N ARG A 225 -15.72 -19.68 2.52
CA ARG A 225 -16.16 -19.71 1.12
C ARG A 225 -15.20 -18.84 0.30
N CYS A 226 -14.51 -19.46 -0.65
CA CYS A 226 -13.74 -18.76 -1.68
C CYS A 226 -14.67 -18.48 -2.86
N ASP A 227 -15.23 -17.27 -2.90
CA ASP A 227 -16.05 -16.84 -4.03
C ASP A 227 -15.13 -16.22 -5.10
N TYR A 228 -15.06 -16.88 -6.26
CA TYR A 228 -14.39 -16.36 -7.46
C TYR A 228 -15.24 -15.21 -8.04
N LEU A 229 -14.81 -13.97 -7.87
CA LEU A 229 -15.38 -12.83 -8.60
C LEU A 229 -14.66 -12.73 -9.95
N HIS A 230 -15.40 -13.03 -11.02
CA HIS A 230 -15.02 -12.80 -12.42
C HIS A 230 -15.26 -11.35 -12.83
#